data_AF-A0A0M3HVU2-F1
#
_entry.id   AF-A0A0M3HVU2-F1
#
_cell.length_a   1.000
_cell.length_b   1.000
_cell.length_c   1.000
_cell.angle_alpha   90.00
_cell.angle_beta   90.00
_cell.angle_gamma   90.00
#
_symmetry.space_group_name_H-M   'P 1'
#
loop_
_entity.id
_entity.type
_entity.pdbx_description
1 polymer ?
#
loop_
_entity_poly.entity_id
_entity_poly.type
_entity_poly.pdbx_seq_one_letter_code
_entity_poly.pdbx_strand_id
1 'polypeptide(L)'
;MKDGLGPRYAFYGPLGVMHMNANGIEDYMNRFAGGMVNVLRDLGPTPTFEESEARTMVTEALNAEMPVSRMAEFVADRERRLAELCKLKKRFDAEAQNGL
;
A
#
# COMPACT_ATOMS: atom_id res chain seq x y z
N MET A 1 -4.87 3.09 3.32
CA MET A 1 -3.78 2.18 2.88
C MET A 1 -3.58 1.00 3.84
N LYS A 2 -3.16 1.22 5.09
CA LYS A 2 -2.81 0.14 6.03
C LYS A 2 -3.92 -0.88 6.34
N ASP A 3 -5.19 -0.47 6.39
CA ASP A 3 -6.32 -1.33 6.75
C ASP A 3 -7.15 -1.81 5.54
N GLY A 4 -6.57 -1.78 4.33
CA GLY A 4 -7.31 -2.15 3.10
C GLY A 4 -6.41 -2.61 1.96
N LEU A 5 -5.84 -1.68 1.19
CA LEU A 5 -5.00 -2.01 0.03
C LEU A 5 -3.61 -2.56 0.44
N GLY A 6 -3.08 -2.14 1.58
CA GLY A 6 -1.75 -2.55 2.07
C GLY A 6 -1.59 -4.04 2.35
N PRO A 7 -2.51 -4.70 3.09
CA PRO A 7 -2.36 -6.11 3.44
C PRO A 7 -2.19 -7.04 2.24
N ARG A 8 -2.93 -6.85 1.14
CA ARG A 8 -2.75 -7.65 -0.08
C ARG A 8 -1.39 -7.40 -0.74
N TYR A 9 -0.89 -6.16 -0.70
CA TYR A 9 0.42 -5.79 -1.24
C TYR A 9 1.61 -6.26 -0.39
N ALA A 10 1.38 -6.66 0.85
CA ALA A 10 2.40 -7.34 1.64
C ALA A 10 2.74 -8.74 1.09
N PHE A 11 1.85 -9.35 0.31
CA PHE A 11 2.01 -10.72 -0.20
C PHE A 11 2.12 -10.79 -1.72
N TYR A 12 1.37 -9.98 -2.45
CA TYR A 12 1.34 -10.00 -3.91
C TYR A 12 1.51 -8.60 -4.50
N GLY A 13 2.30 -8.51 -5.58
CA GLY A 13 2.41 -7.25 -6.33
C GLY A 13 1.09 -6.83 -6.99
N PRO A 14 0.95 -5.55 -7.38
CA PRO A 14 -0.32 -5.01 -7.90
C PRO A 14 -0.85 -5.75 -9.13
N LEU A 15 0.01 -6.17 -10.05
CA LEU A 15 -0.42 -6.95 -11.22
C LEU A 15 -0.85 -8.38 -10.86
N GLY A 16 -0.20 -9.00 -9.87
CA GLY A 16 -0.63 -10.30 -9.34
C GLY A 16 -1.99 -10.20 -8.65
N VAL A 17 -2.21 -9.11 -7.91
CA VAL A 17 -3.52 -8.80 -7.33
C VAL A 17 -4.58 -8.56 -8.41
N MET A 18 -4.28 -7.82 -9.48
CA MET A 18 -5.22 -7.67 -10.61
C MET A 18 -5.59 -9.02 -11.21
N HIS A 19 -4.59 -9.87 -11.46
CA HIS A 19 -4.80 -11.21 -11.99
C HIS A 19 -5.74 -12.05 -11.10
N MET A 20 -5.57 -12.01 -9.78
CA MET A 20 -6.38 -12.78 -8.82
C MET A 20 -7.73 -12.14 -8.46
N ASN A 21 -7.92 -10.84 -8.71
CA ASN A 21 -9.21 -10.17 -8.47
C ASN A 21 -10.24 -10.41 -9.59
N ALA A 22 -9.84 -11.12 -10.64
CA ALA A 22 -10.65 -11.50 -11.78
C ALA A 22 -10.30 -12.94 -12.18
N ASN A 23 -10.84 -13.43 -13.29
CA ASN A 23 -10.45 -14.71 -13.85
C ASN A 23 -9.16 -14.57 -14.70
N GLY A 24 -8.11 -14.02 -14.10
CA GLY A 24 -6.87 -13.67 -14.78
C GLY A 24 -6.82 -12.22 -15.29
N ILE A 25 -5.64 -11.83 -15.76
CA ILE A 25 -5.34 -10.43 -16.13
C ILE A 25 -6.16 -9.94 -17.31
N GLU A 26 -6.47 -10.82 -18.28
CA GLU A 26 -7.28 -10.46 -19.45
C GLU A 26 -8.73 -10.13 -19.06
N ASP A 27 -9.35 -10.98 -18.24
CA ASP A 27 -10.70 -10.72 -17.70
C ASP A 27 -10.71 -9.45 -16.84
N TYR A 28 -9.65 -9.19 -16.06
CA TYR A 28 -9.52 -7.94 -15.31
C TYR A 28 -9.52 -6.72 -16.23
N MET A 29 -8.72 -6.74 -17.30
CA MET A 29 -8.65 -5.63 -18.25
C MET A 29 -9.99 -5.41 -18.94
N ASN A 30 -10.66 -6.47 -19.37
CA ASN A 30 -11.98 -6.38 -20.01
C ASN A 30 -13.03 -5.72 -19.09
N ARG A 31 -12.99 -6.00 -17.79
CA ARG A 31 -13.95 -5.45 -16.81
C ARG A 31 -13.61 -4.02 -16.37
N PHE A 32 -12.34 -3.75 -16.11
CA PHE A 32 -11.94 -2.58 -15.32
C PHE A 32 -11.09 -1.55 -16.07
N ALA A 33 -10.54 -1.87 -17.26
CA ALA A 33 -9.66 -0.92 -17.97
C ALA A 33 -10.34 0.40 -18.30
N GLY A 34 -11.61 0.39 -18.72
CA GLY A 34 -12.37 1.62 -18.97
C GLY A 34 -12.50 2.50 -17.72
N GLY A 35 -12.79 1.89 -16.56
CA GLY A 35 -12.85 2.60 -15.28
C GLY A 35 -11.49 3.15 -14.85
N MET A 36 -10.42 2.37 -15.02
CA MET A 36 -9.05 2.82 -14.76
C MET A 36 -8.69 4.03 -15.62
N VAL A 37 -8.98 4.00 -16.92
CA VAL A 37 -8.73 5.13 -17.84
C VAL A 37 -9.50 6.37 -17.40
N ASN A 38 -10.78 6.23 -17.03
CA ASN A 38 -11.57 7.37 -16.57
C ASN A 38 -11.00 8.00 -15.30
N VAL A 39 -10.69 7.18 -14.28
CA VAL A 39 -10.08 7.67 -13.04
C VAL A 39 -8.72 8.34 -13.30
N LEU A 40 -7.88 7.76 -14.16
CA LEU A 40 -6.57 8.33 -14.48
C LEU A 40 -6.66 9.64 -15.27
N ARG A 41 -7.67 9.80 -16.12
CA ARG A 41 -7.90 11.03 -16.88
C ARG A 41 -8.28 12.20 -15.98
N ASP A 42 -8.91 11.92 -14.85
CA ASP A 42 -9.35 12.93 -13.89
C ASP A 42 -8.25 13.33 -12.89
N LEU A 43 -7.03 12.75 -12.99
CA LEU A 43 -5.91 13.18 -12.17
C LEU A 43 -5.50 14.61 -12.55
N GLY A 44 -5.40 15.47 -11.53
CA GLY A 44 -4.91 16.84 -11.66
C GLY A 44 -3.42 16.91 -12.06
N PRO A 45 -2.89 18.12 -12.24
CA PRO A 45 -1.47 18.30 -12.52
C PRO A 45 -0.59 17.73 -11.41
N THR A 46 0.64 17.32 -11.77
CA THR A 46 1.64 16.86 -10.81
C THR A 46 1.95 17.97 -9.78
N PRO A 47 1.83 17.70 -8.46
CA PRO A 47 2.20 18.68 -7.43
C PRO A 47 3.69 19.04 -7.49
N THR A 48 4.02 20.29 -7.17
CA THR A 48 5.43 20.75 -7.04
C THR A 48 5.99 20.48 -5.65
N PHE A 49 5.13 20.18 -4.67
CA PHE A 49 5.45 20.11 -3.24
C PHE A 49 5.99 21.43 -2.65
N GLU A 50 5.75 22.55 -3.33
CA GLU A 50 5.99 23.90 -2.82
C GLU A 50 4.70 24.56 -2.31
N GLU A 51 3.54 23.92 -2.52
CA GLU A 51 2.22 24.42 -2.18
C GLU A 51 2.06 24.54 -0.65
N SER A 52 2.17 25.77 -0.14
CA SER A 52 2.27 26.04 1.30
C SER A 52 1.08 25.53 2.11
N GLU A 53 -0.14 25.67 1.60
CA GLU A 53 -1.35 25.21 2.28
C GLU A 53 -1.37 23.68 2.44
N ALA A 54 -1.16 22.95 1.34
CA ALA A 54 -1.13 21.48 1.37
C ALA A 54 0.00 20.95 2.26
N ARG A 55 1.17 21.58 2.23
CA ARG A 55 2.30 21.23 3.09
C ARG A 55 1.98 21.44 4.58
N THR A 56 1.37 22.58 4.91
CA THR A 56 0.97 22.88 6.29
C THR A 56 -0.05 21.84 6.77
N MET A 57 -1.10 21.57 5.98
CA MET A 57 -2.11 20.58 6.32
C MET A 57 -1.52 19.18 6.57
N VAL A 58 -0.64 18.70 5.69
CA VAL A 58 0.00 17.38 5.86
C VAL A 58 0.90 17.37 7.09
N THR A 59 1.65 18.45 7.32
CA THR A 59 2.56 18.57 8.47
C THR A 59 1.79 18.55 9.79
N GLU A 60 0.71 19.33 9.88
CA GLU A 60 -0.13 19.42 11.08
C GLU A 60 -0.83 18.08 11.36
N ALA A 61 -1.44 17.47 10.34
CA ALA A 61 -2.12 16.18 10.49
C ALA A 61 -1.15 15.07 10.96
N LEU A 62 0.03 14.98 10.34
CA LEU A 62 1.02 13.97 10.72
C LEU A 62 1.61 14.23 12.10
N ASN A 63 1.91 15.49 12.47
CA ASN A 63 2.43 15.81 13.79
C ASN A 63 1.39 15.59 14.90
N ALA A 64 0.09 15.72 14.59
CA ALA A 64 -0.99 15.42 15.53
C ALA A 64 -1.11 13.91 15.80
N GLU A 65 -0.97 13.06 14.77
CA GLU A 65 -1.04 11.59 14.92
C GLU A 65 0.29 10.99 15.43
N MET A 66 1.41 11.47 14.91
CA MET A 66 2.76 10.94 15.14
C MET A 66 3.75 12.08 15.43
N PRO A 67 3.72 12.65 16.66
CA PRO A 67 4.57 13.79 17.01
C PRO A 67 6.06 13.45 16.93
N VAL A 68 6.85 14.38 16.41
CA VAL A 68 8.31 14.21 16.19
C VAL A 68 9.05 13.84 17.47
N SER A 69 8.60 14.34 18.63
CA SER A 69 9.18 14.02 19.95
C SER A 69 9.14 12.52 20.28
N ARG A 70 8.25 11.75 19.66
CA ARG A 70 8.09 10.30 19.83
C ARG A 70 8.49 9.49 18.60
N MET A 71 9.17 10.10 17.62
CA MET A 71 9.48 9.44 16.35
C MET A 71 10.25 8.13 16.52
N ALA A 72 11.15 8.06 17.51
CA ALA A 72 11.90 6.84 17.82
C ALA A 72 10.99 5.64 18.17
N GLU A 73 9.89 5.88 18.89
CA GLU A 73 8.91 4.84 19.25
C GLU A 73 8.16 4.33 18.01
N PHE A 74 7.71 5.23 17.14
CA PHE A 74 7.02 4.87 15.89
C PHE A 74 7.92 4.09 14.94
N VAL A 75 9.18 4.49 14.82
CA VAL A 75 10.18 3.76 14.03
C VAL A 75 10.39 2.37 14.63
N ALA A 76 10.58 2.26 15.95
CA ALA A 76 10.74 0.96 16.60
C ALA A 76 9.53 0.03 16.41
N ASP A 77 8.31 0.55 16.52
CA ASP A 77 7.09 -0.25 16.27
C ASP A 77 6.97 -0.67 14.80
N ARG A 78 7.31 0.22 13.85
CA ARG A 78 7.37 -0.12 12.42
C ARG A 78 8.35 -1.26 12.16
N GLU A 79 9.58 -1.16 12.65
CA GLU A 79 10.60 -2.19 12.46
C GLU A 79 10.17 -3.53 13.06
N ARG A 80 9.59 -3.51 14.26
CA ARG A 80 9.05 -4.71 14.91
C ARG A 80 7.96 -5.37 14.06
N ARG A 81 7.00 -4.60 13.55
CA ARG A 81 5.92 -5.11 12.68
C ARG A 81 6.46 -5.69 11.36
N LEU A 82 7.47 -5.05 10.77
CA LEU A 82 8.11 -5.54 9.55
C LEU A 82 8.85 -6.86 9.81
N ALA A 83 9.54 -6.99 10.95
CA ALA A 83 10.19 -8.24 11.34
C ALA A 83 9.18 -9.39 11.50
N GLU A 84 8.03 -9.14 12.15
CA GLU A 84 6.97 -10.15 12.28
C GLU A 84 6.32 -10.50 10.93
N LEU A 85 6.09 -9.52 10.06
CA LEU A 85 5.61 -9.78 8.70
C LEU A 85 6.60 -10.65 7.91
N CYS A 86 7.90 -10.40 8.03
CA CYS A 86 8.92 -11.24 7.39
C CYS A 86 8.90 -12.68 7.89
N LYS A 87 8.70 -12.90 9.20
CA LYS A 87 8.53 -14.26 9.77
C LYS A 87 7.29 -14.93 9.21
N LEU A 88 6.17 -14.21 9.16
CA LEU A 88 4.91 -14.71 8.60
C LEU A 88 5.06 -15.13 7.13
N LYS A 89 5.71 -14.30 6.31
CA LYS A 89 5.97 -14.62 4.89
C LYS A 89 6.81 -15.89 4.73
N LYS A 90 7.91 -16.01 5.48
CA LYS A 90 8.76 -17.21 5.48
C LYS A 90 7.99 -18.47 5.86
N ARG A 91 7.03 -18.36 6.79
CA ARG A 91 6.17 -19.48 7.16
C ARG A 91 5.28 -19.91 6.00
N PHE A 92 4.62 -18.97 5.32
CA PHE A 92 3.80 -19.29 4.13
C PHE A 92 4.64 -19.87 3.00
N ASP A 93 5.85 -19.38 2.77
CA ASP A 93 6.76 -19.94 1.76
C ASP A 93 7.13 -21.40 2.10
N ALA A 94 7.36 -21.71 3.38
CA ALA A 94 7.63 -23.07 3.83
C ALA A 94 6.39 -23.99 3.76
N GLU A 95 5.21 -23.49 4.09
CA GLU A 95 3.94 -24.22 3.93
C GLU A 95 3.72 -24.61 2.46
N ALA A 96 3.90 -23.65 1.54
CA ALA A 96 3.78 -23.89 0.10
C ALA A 96 4.79 -24.93 -0.42
N GLN A 97 6.04 -24.92 0.09
CA GLN A 97 7.05 -25.94 -0.26
C GLN A 97 6.68 -27.33 0.24
N ASN A 98 5.92 -27.42 1.34
CA ASN A 98 5.46 -28.68 1.93
C ASN A 98 4.12 -29.17 1.34
N GLY A 99 3.60 -28.50 0.30
CA GLY A 99 2.37 -28.89 -0.39
C GLY A 99 1.09 -28.51 0.37
N LEU A 100 1.18 -27.55 1.30
CA LEU A 100 0.02 -26.87 1.90
C LEU A 100 -0.35 -25.61 1.11
#